data_AF-A0A942EGE7-F1
#
_entry.id   AF-A0A942EGE7-F1
#
_cell.length_a   1.000
_cell.length_b   1.000
_cell.length_c   1.000
_cell.angle_alpha   90.00
_cell.angle_beta   90.00
_cell.angle_gamma   90.00
#
_symmetry.space_group_name_H-M   'P 1'
#
loop_
_entity.id
_entity.type
_entity.pdbx_description
1 polymer ?
#
loop_
_entity_poly.entity_id
_entity_poly.type
_entity_poly.pdbx_seq_one_letter_code
_entity_poly.pdbx_strand_id
1 'polypeptide(L)' 'MKGIIRKIFSDHWGDFVKTIDKSNIRPSIIREVERMLSCGSFNNGYTEYRCNCGEKK' A
#
# COMPACT_ATOMS: atom_id res chain seq x y z
N MET A 1 -7.98 11.25 -4.39
CA MET A 1 -9.04 10.22 -4.25
C MET A 1 -8.35 8.89 -3.93
N LYS A 2 -8.58 8.28 -2.75
CA LYS A 2 -8.03 6.94 -2.46
C LYS A 2 -8.89 5.91 -3.21
N GLY A 3 -8.29 5.06 -4.05
CA GLY A 3 -9.03 4.04 -4.80
C GLY A 3 -9.77 3.05 -3.88
N ILE A 4 -10.92 2.52 -4.33
CA ILE A 4 -11.80 1.66 -3.52
C ILE A 4 -11.06 0.45 -2.94
N ILE A 5 -10.15 -0.16 -3.70
CA ILE A 5 -9.30 -1.26 -3.25
C ILE A 5 -8.43 -0.85 -2.06
N ARG A 6 -7.74 0.30 -2.16
CA ARG A 6 -6.90 0.81 -1.06
C ARG A 6 -7.73 1.05 0.20
N LYS A 7 -8.98 1.51 0.06
CA LYS A 7 -9.88 1.73 1.19
C LYS A 7 -10.24 0.40 1.87
N ILE A 8 -10.67 -0.61 1.12
CA ILE A 8 -10.99 -1.95 1.66
C ILE A 8 -9.82 -2.51 2.47
N PHE A 9 -8.60 -2.49 1.92
CA PHE A 9 -7.43 -2.99 2.64
C PHE A 9 -7.05 -2.10 3.84
N SER A 10 -7.21 -0.78 3.74
CA SER A 10 -6.94 0.12 4.86
C SER A 10 -7.87 -0.14 6.04
N ASP A 11 -9.12 -0.50 5.76
CA ASP A 11 -10.17 -0.68 6.77
C ASP A 11 -10.16 -2.09 7.38
N HIS A 12 -9.71 -3.11 6.63
CA HIS A 12 -9.89 -4.52 7.03
C HIS A 12 -8.60 -5.35 7.13
N TRP A 13 -7.47 -4.91 6.57
CA TRP A 13 -6.26 -5.75 6.49
C TRP A 13 -5.71 -6.16 7.86
N GLY A 14 -5.70 -5.23 8.83
CA GLY A 14 -5.21 -5.51 10.17
C GLY A 14 -6.00 -6.61 10.89
N ASP A 15 -7.32 -6.61 10.74
CA ASP A 15 -8.17 -7.62 11.37
C ASP A 15 -8.09 -8.96 10.63
N PHE A 16 -8.02 -8.93 9.30
CA PHE A 16 -7.77 -10.13 8.48
C PHE A 16 -6.47 -10.85 8.91
N VAL A 17 -5.38 -10.10 9.07
CA VAL A 17 -4.08 -10.66 9.50
C VAL A 17 -4.16 -11.29 10.89
N LYS A 18 -4.94 -10.71 11.81
CA LYS A 18 -5.16 -11.29 13.15
C LYS A 18 -6.00 -12.57 13.07
N THR A 19 -7.03 -12.61 12.24
CA THR A 19 -7.92 -13.78 12.11
C THR A 19 -7.21 -15.01 11.54
N ILE A 20 -6.34 -14.81 10.54
CA ILE A 20 -5.66 -15.90 9.83
C ILE A 20 -4.29 -16.25 10.44
N ASP A 21 -3.76 -15.41 11.33
CA ASP A 21 -2.35 -15.36 11.72
C ASP A 21 -1.42 -14.95 10.55
N LYS A 22 -0.55 -13.98 10.82
CA LYS A 22 0.43 -13.45 9.86
C LYS A 22 1.36 -14.54 9.34
N SER A 23 1.63 -15.58 10.14
CA SER A 23 2.48 -16.72 9.76
C SER A 23 1.92 -17.52 8.56
N ASN A 24 0.60 -17.52 8.38
CA ASN A 24 -0.09 -18.22 7.28
C ASN A 24 -0.14 -17.40 5.98
N ILE A 25 0.30 -16.15 6.01
CA ILE A 25 0.29 -15.26 4.86
C ILE A 25 1.68 -15.23 4.23
N ARG A 26 1.75 -15.46 2.92
CA ARG A 26 3.01 -15.39 2.18
C ARG A 26 3.65 -13.99 2.35
N PRO A 27 4.95 -13.89 2.64
CA PRO A 27 5.63 -12.60 2.81
C PRO A 27 5.46 -11.64 1.64
N SER A 28 5.38 -12.16 0.40
CA SER A 28 5.14 -11.35 -0.79
C SER A 28 3.79 -10.62 -0.76
N ILE A 29 2.74 -11.25 -0.24
CA ILE A 29 1.40 -10.62 -0.14
C ILE A 29 1.43 -9.48 0.88
N ILE A 30 2.06 -9.71 2.04
CA ILE A 30 2.23 -8.67 3.07
C ILE A 30 2.94 -7.45 2.46
N ARG A 31 4.05 -7.69 1.76
CA ARG A 31 4.83 -6.64 1.10
C ARG A 31 4.01 -5.83 0.08
N GLU A 32 3.24 -6.48 -0.78
CA GLU A 32 2.43 -5.76 -1.79
C GLU A 32 1.29 -4.96 -1.16
N VAL A 33 0.64 -5.48 -0.11
CA VAL A 33 -0.40 -4.75 0.62
C VAL A 33 0.19 -3.55 1.36
N GLU A 34 1.30 -3.72 2.05
CA GLU A 34 2.01 -2.62 2.73
C GLU A 34 2.45 -1.56 1.74
N ARG A 35 3.01 -1.96 0.58
CA ARG A 35 3.35 -1.06 -0.52
C ARG A 35 2.11 -0.27 -0.96
N MET A 36 1.03 -0.93 -1.35
CA MET A 36 -0.22 -0.27 -1.77
C MET A 36 -0.77 0.72 -0.70
N LEU A 37 -0.79 0.32 0.58
CA LEU A 37 -1.30 1.17 1.67
C LEU A 37 -0.42 2.41 1.89
N SER A 38 0.89 2.25 1.73
CA SER A 38 1.90 3.31 1.84
C SER A 38 2.08 4.16 0.57
N CYS A 39 1.27 3.94 -0.47
CA CYS A 39 1.36 4.70 -1.72
C CYS A 39 1.41 6.21 -1.47
N GLY A 40 2.47 6.85 -1.99
CA GLY A 40 2.88 8.23 -1.74
C GLY A 40 4.08 8.38 -0.80
N SER A 41 4.57 7.30 -0.17
CA SER A 41 5.76 7.32 0.67
C SER A 41 7.02 6.94 -0.11
N PHE A 42 8.00 7.84 -0.18
CA PHE A 42 9.30 7.56 -0.84
C PHE A 42 10.07 6.38 -0.22
N ASN A 43 9.82 6.06 1.05
CA ASN A 43 10.49 4.97 1.77
C ASN A 43 10.23 3.59 1.14
N ASN A 44 9.13 3.43 0.39
CA ASN A 44 8.71 2.16 -0.20
C ASN A 44 8.94 2.08 -1.72
N GLY A 45 9.93 2.82 -2.22
CA GLY A 45 10.36 2.75 -3.62
C GLY A 45 9.41 3.45 -4.60
N TYR A 46 8.63 4.42 -4.11
CA TYR A 46 7.83 5.29 -4.97
C TYR A 46 8.72 6.38 -5.57
N THR A 47 8.62 6.59 -6.88
CA THR A 47 9.33 7.66 -7.60
C THR A 47 8.37 8.82 -7.86
N GLU A 48 8.81 10.05 -7.61
CA GLU A 48 8.05 11.26 -7.97
C GLU A 48 8.08 11.42 -9.49
N TYR A 49 6.92 11.54 -10.12
CA TYR A 49 6.85 11.97 -11.51
C TYR A 49 6.87 13.49 -11.54
N ARG A 50 7.93 14.05 -12.13
CA ARG A 50 8.09 15.49 -12.30
C ARG A 50 7.88 15.87 -13.76
N CYS A 51 6.88 16.69 -14.02
CA CYS A 51 6.63 17.22 -15.35
C CYS A 51 7.54 18.43 -15.64
N ASN A 52 7.80 18.70 -16.92
CA ASN A 52 8.53 19.89 -17.37
C ASN A 52 7.82 21.21 -17.00
N CYS A 53 6.51 21.16 -16.72
CA CYS A 53 5.76 22.31 -16.19
C CYS A 53 5.96 22.56 -14.68
N GLY A 54 6.78 21.74 -14.00
CA GLY A 54 7.07 21.88 -12.58
C GLY A 54 6.11 21.14 -11.63
N GLU A 55 5.02 20.57 -12.15
CA GLU A 55 4.10 19.74 -11.35
C GLU A 55 4.77 18.45 -10.86
N LYS A 56 4.40 18.03 -9.64
CA LYS A 56 4.89 16.84 -8.94
C LYS A 56 3.72 15.90 -8.61
N LYS A 57 3.85 14.61 -8.93
CA LYS A 57 2.86 13.57 -8.61
C LYS A 57 3.50 12.29 -8.09
#